data_AF-A0A9P4W8Z0-F1
#
_entry.id   AF-A0A9P4W8Z0-F1
#
_cell.length_a   1.000
_cell.length_b   1.000
_cell.length_c   1.000
_cell.angle_alpha   90.00
_cell.angle_beta   90.00
_cell.angle_gamma   90.00
#
_symmetry.space_group_name_H-M   'P 1'
#
loop_
_entity.id
_entity.type
_entity.pdbx_description
1 polymer ?
#
loop_
_entity_poly.entity_id
_entity_poly.type
_entity_poly.pdbx_seq_one_letter_code
_entity_poly.pdbx_strand_id
1 'polypeptide(L)'
;MATADPPDVKHINAELPPWLANHLNIEWNSDDVDALLASIDASQDATASTSRLLPAELLLLTLEYVPVEHLLDMRLVCRGFRDAIDGRVLYHHLQRTRLVGFLGSRSFVASMGDEAYEDLHLIYADFSCLEDERPETDRTERRALWASSHAVFKFERRWMEAHQFHAGREEIRSEHNLLSRLHISRNDQAYGALTWAIQLDSCVLDLDLPLEAGRLAFDVSVDLVMETVRVEWKPMLFRFLKTERALRLLMDEKCDSAFTFSHTEDCLRAIRRKRLHAALDPGNKIDRHIKWSLRLLQPLWGISGQRDPSTLDPFEHRAVRFLLLRRRAAALSAEQVAYLNQLAEDYKTVVRTVNGLARSVQDMQAQLVRRSQHDLVYQEVPQHFLDSERIPINPIAWPEKLRVDIETRVQKWKAQQDLIDQMQALMVVSQEALAVPDDAFDVMDSDF
;
A
#
# COMPACT_ATOMS: atom_id res chain seq x y z
N MET A 1 -13.23 63.53 16.01
CA MET A 1 -13.62 62.29 15.31
C MET A 1 -12.36 61.61 14.85
N ALA A 2 -12.22 60.35 15.22
CA ALA A 2 -11.01 59.55 15.15
C ALA A 2 -10.76 58.98 13.75
N THR A 3 -9.51 58.94 13.34
CA THR A 3 -8.97 57.93 12.43
C THR A 3 -7.84 57.25 13.17
N ALA A 4 -8.16 56.09 13.74
CA ALA A 4 -7.22 55.20 14.39
C ALA A 4 -6.43 54.46 13.31
N ASP A 5 -5.11 54.58 13.37
CA ASP A 5 -4.20 53.68 12.66
C ASP A 5 -4.38 52.25 13.21
N PRO A 6 -4.47 51.22 12.35
CA PRO A 6 -4.54 49.84 12.81
C PRO A 6 -3.14 49.38 13.30
N PRO A 7 -3.12 48.48 14.29
CA PRO A 7 -1.91 48.11 15.00
C PRO A 7 -1.00 47.19 14.20
N ASP A 8 0.28 47.45 14.42
CA ASP A 8 1.46 46.68 14.03
C ASP A 8 1.36 45.23 14.56
N VAL A 9 0.97 44.28 13.69
CA VAL A 9 0.97 42.85 14.01
C VAL A 9 2.40 42.34 13.87
N LYS A 10 3.14 42.39 14.97
CA LYS A 10 4.37 41.63 15.14
C LYS A 10 4.04 40.13 15.07
N HIS A 11 4.21 39.52 13.90
CA HIS A 11 4.38 38.09 13.83
C HIS A 11 5.66 37.74 14.59
N ILE A 12 5.50 37.03 15.71
CA ILE A 12 6.58 36.36 16.42
C ILE A 12 7.04 35.25 15.49
N ASN A 13 7.92 35.59 14.56
CA ASN A 13 8.82 34.65 13.90
C ASN A 13 9.76 34.16 15.00
N ALA A 14 9.40 33.04 15.62
CA ALA A 14 10.38 32.27 16.35
C ALA A 14 11.42 31.81 15.32
N GLU A 15 12.55 32.52 15.27
CA GLU A 15 13.66 32.23 14.37
C GLU A 15 14.09 30.77 14.59
N LEU A 16 13.80 29.94 13.60
CA LEU A 16 14.37 28.61 13.52
C LEU A 16 15.90 28.72 13.50
N PRO A 17 16.63 27.76 14.10
CA PRO A 17 18.09 27.78 14.07
C PRO A 17 18.61 27.93 12.63
N PRO A 18 19.68 28.71 12.37
CA PRO A 18 20.14 29.03 11.02
C PRO A 18 20.48 27.81 10.15
N TRP A 19 20.86 26.70 10.79
CA TRP A 19 21.16 25.43 10.13
C TRP A 19 19.91 24.63 9.71
N LEU A 20 18.74 24.98 10.25
CA LEU A 20 17.44 24.37 9.97
C LEU A 20 16.62 25.21 8.97
N ALA A 21 16.81 26.53 8.98
CA ALA A 21 16.18 27.45 8.02
C ALA A 21 16.59 27.15 6.55
N ASN A 22 17.84 26.74 6.33
CA ASN A 22 18.37 26.41 5.00
C ASN A 22 17.91 25.05 4.44
N HIS A 23 17.19 24.25 5.23
CA HIS A 23 16.77 22.90 4.83
C HIS A 23 15.26 22.71 4.70
N LEU A 24 14.45 23.74 5.03
CA LEU A 24 12.99 23.64 5.05
C LEU A 24 12.24 24.73 4.26
N ASN A 25 12.93 25.75 3.75
CA ASN A 25 12.33 26.72 2.82
C ASN A 25 13.04 26.66 1.47
N ILE A 26 12.59 25.76 0.57
CA ILE A 26 12.87 25.87 -0.86
C ILE A 26 11.89 26.90 -1.43
N GLU A 27 12.03 28.16 -1.01
CA GLU A 27 11.40 29.29 -1.69
C GLU A 27 12.39 29.76 -2.75
N TRP A 28 12.16 29.36 -4.01
CA TRP A 28 12.92 29.85 -5.15
C TRP A 28 12.77 31.37 -5.21
N ASN A 29 13.85 32.12 -5.04
CA ASN A 29 13.81 33.56 -5.23
C ASN A 29 13.86 33.89 -6.74
N SER A 30 13.49 35.12 -7.13
CA SER A 30 13.51 35.53 -8.55
C SER A 30 14.89 35.38 -9.19
N ASP A 31 15.93 35.60 -8.39
CA ASP A 31 17.32 35.56 -8.85
C ASP A 31 17.77 34.12 -9.13
N ASP A 32 17.24 33.12 -8.41
CA ASP A 32 17.48 31.69 -8.64
C ASP A 32 16.84 31.23 -9.95
N VAL A 33 15.63 31.73 -10.24
CA VAL A 33 14.92 31.45 -11.50
C VAL A 33 15.63 32.12 -12.67
N ASP A 34 16.08 33.35 -12.52
CA ASP A 34 16.83 34.08 -13.55
C ASP A 34 18.22 33.45 -13.78
N ALA A 35 18.90 33.00 -12.73
CA ALA A 35 20.16 32.26 -12.83
C ALA A 35 19.97 30.90 -13.53
N LEU A 36 18.86 30.20 -13.27
CA LEU A 36 18.49 28.97 -13.94
C LEU A 36 18.23 29.19 -15.44
N LEU A 37 17.44 30.22 -15.78
CA LEU A 37 17.16 30.61 -17.17
C LEU A 37 18.45 31.01 -17.89
N ALA A 38 19.29 31.81 -17.25
CA ALA A 38 20.60 32.18 -17.78
C ALA A 38 21.53 30.97 -17.99
N SER A 39 21.44 29.94 -17.15
CA SER A 39 22.19 28.68 -17.34
C SER A 39 21.72 27.90 -18.56
N ILE A 40 20.40 27.82 -18.76
CA ILE A 40 19.78 27.16 -19.92
C ILE A 40 20.14 27.90 -21.21
N ASP A 41 20.12 29.22 -21.20
CA ASP A 41 20.49 30.02 -22.36
C ASP A 41 21.99 29.94 -22.64
N ALA A 42 22.83 29.97 -21.59
CA ALA A 42 24.29 29.84 -21.72
C ALA A 42 24.73 28.45 -22.21
N SER A 43 23.98 27.37 -21.92
CA SER A 43 24.32 26.03 -22.43
C SER A 43 24.01 25.86 -23.92
N GLN A 44 23.23 26.76 -24.52
CA GLN A 44 22.95 26.75 -25.97
C GLN A 44 23.94 27.59 -26.78
N ASP A 45 24.77 28.41 -26.13
CA ASP A 45 25.73 29.29 -26.80
C ASP A 45 27.17 28.79 -26.57
N ALA A 46 27.81 28.27 -27.63
CA ALA A 46 29.15 27.66 -27.57
C ALA A 46 30.27 28.65 -27.20
N THR A 47 29.97 29.95 -27.09
CA THR A 47 30.91 31.02 -26.78
C THR A 47 30.80 31.58 -25.36
N ALA A 48 29.80 31.14 -24.58
CA ALA A 48 29.54 31.66 -23.24
C ALA A 48 30.46 31.04 -22.16
N SER A 49 31.03 31.88 -21.29
CA SER A 49 31.87 31.45 -20.16
C SER A 49 31.02 30.90 -19.01
N THR A 50 30.75 29.60 -19.00
CA THR A 50 29.97 28.88 -17.97
C THR A 50 30.83 28.51 -16.75
N SER A 51 31.25 29.49 -15.96
CA SER A 51 32.15 29.23 -14.81
C SER A 51 31.45 29.01 -13.45
N ARG A 52 30.13 29.23 -13.33
CA ARG A 52 29.44 29.14 -12.02
C ARG A 52 28.04 28.50 -12.03
N LEU A 53 27.54 28.07 -13.18
CA LEU A 53 26.19 27.53 -13.33
C LEU A 53 26.25 26.04 -13.71
N LEU A 54 25.38 25.23 -13.10
CA LEU A 54 25.23 23.82 -13.46
C LEU A 54 24.71 23.72 -14.91
N PRO A 55 25.34 22.90 -15.78
CA PRO A 55 24.82 22.60 -17.11
C PRO A 55 23.34 22.21 -17.10
N ALA A 56 22.59 22.68 -18.10
CA ALA A 56 21.16 22.42 -18.20
C ALA A 56 20.82 20.92 -18.19
N GLU A 57 21.69 20.08 -18.77
CA GLU A 57 21.53 18.63 -18.79
C GLU A 57 21.55 18.03 -17.38
N LEU A 58 22.42 18.54 -16.50
CA LEU A 58 22.50 18.08 -15.11
C LEU A 58 21.28 18.55 -14.32
N LEU A 59 20.81 19.78 -14.56
CA LEU A 59 19.57 20.28 -13.95
C LEU A 59 18.36 19.45 -14.38
N LEU A 60 18.23 19.14 -15.67
CA LEU A 60 17.15 18.30 -16.18
C LEU A 60 17.26 16.85 -15.67
N LEU A 61 18.47 16.33 -15.48
CA LEU A 61 18.68 15.02 -14.84
C LEU A 61 18.17 15.02 -13.39
N THR A 62 18.36 16.11 -12.64
CA THR A 62 17.84 16.18 -11.26
C THR A 62 16.32 16.11 -11.19
N LEU A 63 15.60 16.58 -12.22
CA LEU A 63 14.14 16.49 -12.29
C LEU A 63 13.63 15.04 -12.32
N GLU A 64 14.42 14.08 -12.80
CA GLU A 64 14.07 12.65 -12.79
C GLU A 64 13.99 12.05 -11.38
N TYR A 65 14.61 12.72 -10.40
CA TYR A 65 14.68 12.29 -9.00
C TYR A 65 13.83 13.14 -8.06
N VAL A 66 13.12 14.16 -8.58
CA VAL A 66 12.19 14.96 -7.79
C VAL A 66 11.02 14.08 -7.35
N PRO A 67 10.63 14.12 -6.06
CA PRO A 67 9.45 13.39 -5.59
C PRO A 67 8.20 13.80 -6.37
N VAL A 68 7.37 12.80 -6.64
CA VAL A 68 6.26 12.88 -7.60
C VAL A 68 5.26 13.97 -7.23
N GLU A 69 5.03 14.17 -5.93
CA GLU A 69 4.15 15.17 -5.35
C GLU A 69 4.62 16.62 -5.55
N HIS A 70 5.90 16.83 -5.89
CA HIS A 70 6.51 18.15 -6.15
C HIS A 70 6.77 18.41 -7.64
N LEU A 71 6.65 17.40 -8.50
CA LEU A 71 7.01 17.51 -9.91
C LEU A 71 6.20 18.60 -10.65
N LEU A 72 4.92 18.76 -10.31
CA LEU A 72 4.07 19.79 -10.91
C LEU A 72 4.38 21.21 -10.41
N ASP A 73 4.98 21.36 -9.23
CA ASP A 73 5.47 22.66 -8.76
C ASP A 73 6.70 23.06 -9.60
N MET A 74 7.61 22.12 -9.86
CA MET A 74 8.78 22.34 -10.74
C MET A 74 8.39 22.68 -12.18
N ARG A 75 7.27 22.12 -12.68
CA ARG A 75 6.73 22.43 -14.01
C ARG A 75 6.34 23.91 -14.19
N LEU A 76 6.13 24.65 -13.10
CA LEU A 76 5.75 26.07 -13.14
C LEU A 76 6.96 27.01 -13.16
N VAL A 77 8.16 26.52 -12.85
CA VAL A 77 9.37 27.34 -12.71
C VAL A 77 9.77 27.99 -14.03
N CYS A 78 9.96 27.20 -15.10
CA CYS A 78 10.34 27.72 -16.40
C CYS A 78 9.82 26.85 -17.55
N ARG A 79 9.91 27.38 -18.78
CA ARG A 79 9.50 26.66 -20.00
C ARG A 79 10.34 25.40 -20.24
N GLY A 80 11.65 25.47 -20.01
CA GLY A 80 12.54 24.31 -20.18
C GLY A 80 12.17 23.14 -19.27
N PHE A 81 11.84 23.41 -18.00
CA PHE A 81 11.36 22.40 -17.07
C PHE A 81 10.01 21.83 -17.49
N ARG A 82 9.10 22.69 -17.96
CA ARG A 82 7.81 22.23 -18.50
C ARG A 82 8.00 21.27 -19.67
N ASP A 83 8.83 21.62 -20.64
CA ASP A 83 9.04 20.81 -21.84
C ASP A 83 9.77 19.48 -21.51
N ALA A 84 10.71 19.51 -20.56
CA ALA A 84 11.39 18.30 -20.08
C ALA A 84 10.47 17.38 -19.26
N ILE A 85 9.64 17.97 -18.37
CA ILE A 85 8.62 17.28 -17.59
C ILE A 85 7.61 16.65 -18.52
N ASP A 86 7.03 17.39 -19.46
CA ASP A 86 6.00 16.87 -20.37
C ASP A 86 6.53 15.80 -21.37
N GLY A 87 7.84 15.61 -21.43
CA GLY A 87 8.53 14.64 -22.29
C GLY A 87 9.33 13.59 -21.52
N ARG A 88 10.66 13.76 -21.51
CA ARG A 88 11.64 12.77 -21.01
C ARG A 88 11.41 12.40 -19.53
N VAL A 89 11.18 13.40 -18.67
CA VAL A 89 11.09 13.16 -17.22
C VAL A 89 9.79 12.41 -16.88
N LEU A 90 8.65 12.76 -17.49
CA LEU A 90 7.41 11.99 -17.31
C LEU A 90 7.55 10.56 -17.84
N TYR A 91 8.30 10.36 -18.93
CA TYR A 91 8.63 9.02 -19.42
C TYR A 91 9.51 8.23 -18.43
N HIS A 92 10.49 8.88 -17.79
CA HIS A 92 11.27 8.25 -16.73
C HIS A 92 10.39 7.78 -15.56
N HIS A 93 9.43 8.61 -15.12
CA HIS A 93 8.45 8.19 -14.10
C HIS A 93 7.52 7.07 -14.61
N LEU A 94 7.15 7.07 -15.89
CA LEU A 94 6.36 5.97 -16.48
C LEU A 94 7.07 4.63 -16.34
N GLN A 95 8.38 4.58 -16.61
CA GLN A 95 9.17 3.34 -16.50
C GLN A 95 9.21 2.76 -15.08
N ARG A 96 9.06 3.62 -14.07
CA ARG A 96 9.00 3.25 -12.64
C ARG A 96 7.58 2.98 -12.15
N THR A 97 6.59 3.23 -12.99
CA THR A 97 5.18 3.07 -12.62
C THR A 97 4.81 1.58 -12.64
N ARG A 98 4.09 1.16 -11.60
CA ARG A 98 3.49 -0.17 -11.48
C ARG A 98 1.99 -0.03 -11.33
N LEU A 99 1.23 -0.82 -12.07
CA LEU A 99 -0.21 -0.95 -11.85
C LEU A 99 -0.48 -2.11 -10.89
N VAL A 100 -1.41 -1.91 -9.97
CA VAL A 100 -1.78 -2.91 -8.97
C VAL A 100 -3.28 -3.19 -9.07
N GLY A 101 -3.62 -4.36 -9.61
CA GLY A 101 -4.97 -4.88 -9.70
C GLY A 101 -5.39 -5.49 -8.36
N PHE A 102 -6.55 -5.08 -7.84
CA PHE A 102 -7.09 -5.57 -6.58
C PHE A 102 -8.30 -6.48 -6.83
N LEU A 103 -8.16 -7.77 -6.53
CA LEU A 103 -9.22 -8.76 -6.74
C LEU A 103 -10.35 -8.69 -5.69
N GLY A 104 -10.21 -7.86 -4.66
CA GLY A 104 -11.21 -7.62 -3.63
C GLY A 104 -10.84 -8.14 -2.24
N SER A 105 -11.62 -7.74 -1.25
CA SER A 105 -11.39 -8.12 0.15
C SER A 105 -11.66 -9.60 0.41
N ARG A 106 -11.06 -10.14 1.47
CA ARG A 106 -11.23 -11.51 1.96
C ARG A 106 -12.69 -11.98 2.04
N SER A 107 -13.61 -11.09 2.43
CA SER A 107 -15.05 -11.37 2.46
C SER A 107 -15.65 -11.80 1.11
N PHE A 108 -15.03 -11.41 -0.03
CA PHE A 108 -15.50 -11.81 -1.36
C PHE A 108 -14.91 -13.11 -1.86
N VAL A 109 -13.82 -13.55 -1.25
CA VAL A 109 -13.13 -14.79 -1.62
C VAL A 109 -13.01 -15.69 -0.39
N ALA A 110 -14.11 -15.74 0.36
CA ALA A 110 -14.20 -16.42 1.66
C ALA A 110 -13.91 -17.92 1.61
N SER A 111 -13.92 -18.53 0.42
CA SER A 111 -13.53 -19.93 0.22
C SER A 111 -12.01 -20.13 0.18
N MET A 112 -11.20 -19.09 -0.01
CA MET A 112 -9.74 -19.23 -0.07
C MET A 112 -9.14 -19.19 1.34
N GLY A 113 -8.22 -20.12 1.61
CA GLY A 113 -7.35 -20.07 2.77
C GLY A 113 -6.50 -18.79 2.79
N ASP A 114 -6.01 -18.41 3.96
CA ASP A 114 -5.34 -17.13 4.19
C ASP A 114 -4.08 -16.95 3.35
N GLU A 115 -3.30 -18.03 3.19
CA GLU A 115 -2.10 -18.05 2.35
C GLU A 115 -2.46 -17.83 0.87
N ALA A 116 -3.46 -18.57 0.36
CA ALA A 116 -3.93 -18.42 -1.01
C ALA A 116 -4.50 -17.00 -1.27
N TYR A 117 -5.17 -16.41 -0.29
CA TYR A 117 -5.64 -15.03 -0.40
C TYR A 117 -4.46 -14.05 -0.50
N GLU A 118 -3.47 -14.12 0.39
CA GLU A 118 -2.31 -13.23 0.35
C GLU A 118 -1.54 -13.33 -0.97
N ASP A 119 -1.41 -14.54 -1.54
CA ASP A 119 -0.71 -14.74 -2.81
C ASP A 119 -1.50 -14.24 -4.03
N LEU A 120 -2.83 -14.32 -4.00
CA LEU A 120 -3.67 -14.11 -5.19
C LEU A 120 -4.42 -12.79 -5.20
N HIS A 121 -4.65 -12.13 -4.06
CA HIS A 121 -5.54 -10.97 -3.99
C HIS A 121 -5.04 -9.74 -4.78
N LEU A 122 -3.76 -9.71 -5.15
CA LEU A 122 -3.13 -8.62 -5.92
C LEU A 122 -2.47 -9.13 -7.18
N ILE A 123 -2.63 -8.37 -8.25
CA ILE A 123 -1.93 -8.58 -9.52
C ILE A 123 -1.08 -7.34 -9.79
N TYR A 124 0.22 -7.54 -9.95
CA TYR A 124 1.13 -6.48 -10.33
C TYR A 124 1.30 -6.48 -11.84
N ALA A 125 1.26 -5.31 -12.45
CA ALA A 125 1.60 -5.12 -13.85
C ALA A 125 2.68 -4.05 -13.98
N ASP A 126 3.85 -4.46 -14.50
CA ASP A 126 5.02 -3.60 -14.65
C ASP A 126 5.10 -3.02 -16.06
N PHE A 127 5.65 -1.81 -16.18
CA PHE A 127 5.84 -1.16 -17.47
C PHE A 127 6.69 -2.05 -18.40
N SER A 128 6.17 -2.31 -19.60
CA SER A 128 6.85 -3.11 -20.62
C SER A 128 7.33 -2.24 -21.77
N CYS A 129 6.42 -1.51 -22.42
CA CYS A 129 6.74 -0.72 -23.61
C CYS A 129 5.71 0.37 -23.88
N LEU A 130 6.04 1.23 -24.84
CA LEU A 130 5.10 2.18 -25.46
C LEU A 130 4.58 1.62 -26.78
N GLU A 131 3.30 1.82 -27.04
CA GLU A 131 2.62 1.46 -28.29
C GLU A 131 2.14 2.71 -29.03
N ASP A 132 2.43 2.74 -30.33
CA ASP A 132 1.85 3.71 -31.25
C ASP A 132 0.69 3.08 -32.02
N GLU A 133 -0.46 3.74 -32.00
CA GLU A 133 -1.66 3.32 -32.76
C GLU A 133 -1.56 3.59 -34.26
N ARG A 134 -0.46 4.19 -34.73
CA ARG A 134 -0.32 4.59 -36.12
C ARG A 134 0.16 3.41 -36.98
N PRO A 135 -0.38 3.26 -38.20
CA PRO A 135 0.07 2.24 -39.13
C PRO A 135 1.56 2.40 -39.44
N GLU A 136 2.27 1.28 -39.60
CA GLU A 136 3.74 1.25 -39.75
C GLU A 136 4.27 2.06 -40.93
N THR A 137 3.40 2.40 -41.89
CA THR A 137 3.71 3.19 -43.09
C THR A 137 4.13 4.64 -42.82
N ASP A 138 3.83 5.19 -41.63
CA ASP A 138 4.18 6.57 -41.23
C ASP A 138 5.42 6.66 -40.32
N ARG A 139 6.15 5.56 -40.09
CA ARG A 139 7.32 5.51 -39.18
C ARG A 139 8.62 6.13 -39.73
N THR A 140 8.55 6.87 -40.83
CA THR A 140 9.73 7.45 -41.50
C THR A 140 10.32 8.68 -40.79
N GLU A 141 9.59 9.30 -39.87
CA GLU A 141 10.11 10.41 -39.05
C GLU A 141 10.73 9.91 -37.73
N ARG A 142 11.98 10.31 -37.44
CA ARG A 142 12.63 10.07 -36.14
C ARG A 142 11.86 10.79 -35.03
N ARG A 143 10.92 10.09 -34.39
CA ARG A 143 10.13 10.61 -33.28
C ARG A 143 10.80 10.28 -31.95
N ALA A 144 10.61 11.14 -30.95
CA ALA A 144 11.05 10.85 -29.60
C ALA A 144 10.32 9.61 -29.05
N LEU A 145 11.02 8.81 -28.25
CA LEU A 145 10.49 7.55 -27.68
C LEU A 145 9.19 7.78 -26.88
N TRP A 146 9.07 8.91 -26.19
CA TRP A 146 7.92 9.30 -25.37
C TRP A 146 6.80 10.01 -26.15
N ALA A 147 6.77 9.88 -27.48
CA ALA A 147 5.75 10.50 -28.31
C ALA A 147 4.53 9.61 -28.55
N SER A 148 4.62 8.32 -28.21
CA SER A 148 3.53 7.35 -28.34
C SER A 148 2.39 7.65 -27.36
N SER A 149 1.16 7.25 -27.71
CA SER A 149 -0.04 7.54 -26.92
C SER A 149 -0.26 6.57 -25.78
N HIS A 150 0.08 5.29 -25.98
CA HIS A 150 -0.26 4.22 -25.04
C HIS A 150 0.99 3.58 -24.43
N ALA A 151 0.88 3.18 -23.18
CA ALA A 151 1.83 2.33 -22.49
C ALA A 151 1.21 0.97 -22.22
N VAL A 152 2.02 -0.06 -22.35
CA VAL A 152 1.66 -1.45 -22.06
C VAL A 152 2.37 -1.89 -20.79
N PHE A 153 1.58 -2.41 -19.86
CA PHE A 153 2.02 -3.03 -18.63
C PHE A 153 1.75 -4.53 -18.72
N LYS A 154 2.69 -5.36 -18.27
CA LYS A 154 2.56 -6.82 -18.29
C LYS A 154 2.41 -7.38 -16.90
N PHE A 155 1.53 -8.37 -16.73
CA PHE A 155 1.33 -9.02 -15.45
C PHE A 155 2.60 -9.73 -14.97
N GLU A 156 2.82 -9.71 -13.66
CA GLU A 156 3.92 -10.45 -13.05
C GLU A 156 3.64 -11.95 -13.10
N ARG A 157 4.56 -12.70 -13.71
CA ARG A 157 4.48 -14.16 -13.85
C ARG A 157 4.27 -14.89 -12.52
N ARG A 158 4.77 -14.34 -11.41
CA ARG A 158 4.62 -14.93 -10.07
C ARG A 158 3.16 -15.14 -9.66
N TRP A 159 2.26 -14.26 -10.09
CA TRP A 159 0.84 -14.41 -9.80
C TRP A 159 0.27 -15.65 -10.48
N MET A 160 0.65 -15.90 -11.74
CA MET A 160 0.24 -17.09 -12.49
C MET A 160 0.75 -18.38 -11.84
N GLU A 161 2.01 -18.36 -11.39
CA GLU A 161 2.62 -19.50 -10.68
C GLU A 161 1.91 -19.78 -9.35
N ALA A 162 1.59 -18.74 -8.58
CA ALA A 162 0.79 -18.88 -7.36
C ALA A 162 -0.62 -19.39 -7.64
N HIS A 163 -1.27 -18.89 -8.70
CA HIS A 163 -2.60 -19.36 -9.08
C HIS A 163 -2.58 -20.84 -9.44
N GLN A 164 -1.61 -21.30 -10.24
CA GLN A 164 -1.45 -22.71 -10.58
C GLN A 164 -1.17 -23.59 -9.36
N PHE A 165 -0.32 -23.12 -8.44
CA PHE A 165 -0.01 -23.83 -7.20
C PHE A 165 -1.26 -24.07 -6.34
N HIS A 166 -2.11 -23.05 -6.22
CA HIS A 166 -3.29 -23.15 -5.37
C HIS A 166 -4.53 -23.71 -6.09
N ALA A 167 -4.63 -23.60 -7.42
CA ALA A 167 -5.74 -24.13 -8.22
C ALA A 167 -5.88 -25.66 -8.17
N GLY A 168 -4.82 -26.38 -7.78
CA GLY A 168 -4.88 -27.82 -7.48
C GLY A 168 -5.66 -28.18 -6.21
N ARG A 169 -6.06 -27.18 -5.41
CA ARG A 169 -6.91 -27.32 -4.22
C ARG A 169 -8.30 -26.85 -4.61
N GLU A 170 -9.33 -27.70 -4.49
CA GLU A 170 -10.69 -27.55 -5.06
C GLU A 170 -11.48 -26.27 -4.66
N GLU A 171 -10.87 -25.37 -3.88
CA GLU A 171 -11.48 -24.19 -3.25
C GLU A 171 -11.32 -22.89 -4.05
N ILE A 172 -10.55 -22.91 -5.15
CA ILE A 172 -10.16 -21.71 -5.91
C ILE A 172 -10.93 -21.59 -7.22
N ARG A 173 -11.50 -20.41 -7.43
CA ARG A 173 -12.21 -20.07 -8.68
C ARG A 173 -11.24 -20.10 -9.85
N SER A 174 -11.75 -20.46 -11.04
CA SER A 174 -10.95 -20.41 -12.26
C SER A 174 -10.27 -19.05 -12.46
N GLU A 175 -9.09 -19.07 -13.08
CA GLU A 175 -8.28 -17.89 -13.39
C GLU A 175 -9.11 -16.80 -14.07
N HIS A 176 -9.88 -17.18 -15.08
CA HIS A 176 -10.77 -16.27 -15.81
C HIS A 176 -11.79 -15.59 -14.88
N ASN A 177 -12.35 -16.32 -13.91
CA ASN A 177 -13.29 -15.74 -12.95
C ASN A 177 -12.62 -14.72 -12.02
N LEU A 178 -11.39 -14.99 -11.58
CA LEU A 178 -10.61 -14.04 -10.76
C LEU A 178 -10.24 -12.80 -11.57
N LEU A 179 -9.61 -12.99 -12.72
CA LEU A 179 -9.15 -11.93 -13.60
C LEU A 179 -10.27 -11.07 -14.16
N SER A 180 -11.45 -11.65 -14.41
CA SER A 180 -12.60 -10.91 -14.90
C SER A 180 -13.00 -9.75 -13.97
N ARG A 181 -12.64 -9.80 -12.68
CA ARG A 181 -12.88 -8.71 -11.73
C ARG A 181 -12.05 -7.47 -12.00
N LEU A 182 -10.92 -7.61 -12.68
CA LEU A 182 -10.03 -6.51 -13.04
C LEU A 182 -10.54 -5.69 -14.23
N HIS A 183 -11.62 -6.10 -14.90
CA HIS A 183 -12.26 -5.25 -15.90
C HIS A 183 -12.79 -3.97 -15.24
N ILE A 184 -12.39 -2.82 -15.77
CA ILE A 184 -12.70 -1.50 -15.20
C ILE A 184 -14.16 -1.09 -15.46
N SER A 185 -14.79 -1.64 -16.51
CA SER A 185 -16.13 -1.26 -16.95
C SER A 185 -17.14 -2.39 -16.78
N ARG A 186 -17.38 -2.81 -15.53
CA ARG A 186 -18.47 -3.76 -15.23
C ARG A 186 -19.72 -3.01 -14.81
N ASN A 187 -20.85 -3.33 -15.44
CA ASN A 187 -22.17 -2.79 -15.10
C ASN A 187 -22.60 -3.10 -13.64
N ASP A 188 -22.01 -4.13 -13.03
CA ASP A 188 -22.30 -4.58 -11.66
C ASP A 188 -21.27 -4.11 -10.62
N GLN A 189 -20.28 -3.29 -11.00
CA GLN A 189 -19.33 -2.75 -10.02
C GLN A 189 -19.98 -1.67 -9.18
N ALA A 190 -19.83 -1.78 -7.87
CA ALA A 190 -20.28 -0.74 -6.96
C ALA A 190 -19.46 0.53 -7.18
N TYR A 191 -20.15 1.65 -7.32
CA TYR A 191 -19.55 2.97 -7.52
C TYR A 191 -18.46 3.27 -6.50
N GLY A 192 -17.30 3.73 -6.99
CA GLY A 192 -16.16 4.07 -6.15
C GLY A 192 -15.40 2.88 -5.57
N ALA A 193 -15.72 1.64 -5.97
CA ALA A 193 -14.89 0.48 -5.68
C ALA A 193 -13.52 0.62 -6.36
N LEU A 194 -12.49 0.13 -5.69
CA LEU A 194 -11.14 0.08 -6.25
C LEU A 194 -10.95 -1.22 -7.05
N THR A 195 -10.52 -1.07 -8.29
CA THR A 195 -10.14 -2.19 -9.18
C THR A 195 -8.65 -2.15 -9.49
N TRP A 196 -8.13 -0.99 -9.88
CA TRP A 196 -6.72 -0.77 -10.17
C TRP A 196 -6.19 0.44 -9.42
N ALA A 197 -4.98 0.33 -8.91
CA ALA A 197 -4.19 1.43 -8.37
C ALA A 197 -2.94 1.67 -9.22
N ILE A 198 -2.49 2.92 -9.26
CA ILE A 198 -1.17 3.30 -9.75
C ILE A 198 -0.25 3.38 -8.53
N GLN A 199 0.89 2.70 -8.59
CA GLN A 199 2.00 2.86 -7.69
C GLN A 199 3.15 3.52 -8.44
N LEU A 200 3.62 4.66 -7.96
CA LEU A 200 4.80 5.35 -8.47
C LEU A 200 5.59 5.83 -7.25
N ASP A 201 6.78 5.27 -7.07
CA ASP A 201 7.60 5.45 -5.88
C ASP A 201 6.81 5.08 -4.60
N SER A 202 6.80 5.94 -3.59
CA SER A 202 6.02 5.78 -2.36
C SER A 202 4.54 6.16 -2.51
N CYS A 203 4.14 6.74 -3.64
CA CYS A 203 2.79 7.23 -3.88
C CYS A 203 1.90 6.15 -4.49
N VAL A 204 0.69 6.01 -3.96
CA VAL A 204 -0.31 5.06 -4.45
C VAL A 204 -1.71 5.68 -4.44
N LEU A 205 -2.40 5.60 -5.59
CA LEU A 205 -3.75 6.14 -5.81
C LEU A 205 -4.57 5.25 -6.74
N ASP A 206 -5.89 5.45 -6.76
CA ASP A 206 -6.76 4.88 -7.79
C ASP A 206 -6.31 5.29 -9.20
N LEU A 207 -6.19 4.29 -10.09
CA LEU A 207 -6.00 4.48 -11.53
C LEU A 207 -7.16 5.33 -12.08
N ASP A 208 -8.38 4.85 -11.86
CA ASP A 208 -9.61 5.61 -12.07
C ASP A 208 -10.68 5.19 -11.06
N LEU A 209 -11.76 5.96 -10.99
CA LEU A 209 -12.94 5.62 -10.22
C LEU A 209 -14.01 5.10 -11.18
N PRO A 210 -14.32 3.79 -11.16
CA PRO A 210 -15.30 3.22 -12.08
C PRO A 210 -16.68 3.82 -11.79
N LEU A 211 -17.30 4.39 -12.83
CA LEU A 211 -18.67 4.89 -12.81
C LEU A 211 -19.56 4.01 -13.69
N GLU A 212 -19.44 4.14 -15.01
CA GLU A 212 -20.15 3.31 -15.99
C GLU A 212 -19.20 3.03 -17.17
N ALA A 213 -19.54 2.07 -18.02
CA ALA A 213 -18.77 1.78 -19.22
C ALA A 213 -18.65 3.03 -20.11
N GLY A 214 -17.43 3.31 -20.59
CA GLY A 214 -17.14 4.47 -21.44
C GLY A 214 -17.01 5.81 -20.72
N ARG A 215 -17.03 5.84 -19.38
CA ARG A 215 -16.84 7.07 -18.57
C ARG A 215 -15.48 7.14 -17.86
N LEU A 216 -14.46 6.54 -18.47
CA LEU A 216 -13.09 6.64 -17.98
C LEU A 216 -12.50 8.00 -18.35
N ALA A 217 -11.60 8.52 -17.53
CA ALA A 217 -10.95 9.80 -17.83
C ALA A 217 -9.87 9.69 -18.92
N PHE A 218 -9.47 8.47 -19.26
CA PHE A 218 -8.47 8.15 -20.27
C PHE A 218 -8.69 6.71 -20.76
N ASP A 219 -8.15 6.36 -21.92
CA ASP A 219 -8.31 5.02 -22.48
C ASP A 219 -7.54 3.99 -21.64
N VAL A 220 -8.24 2.90 -21.28
CA VAL A 220 -7.65 1.75 -20.59
C VAL A 220 -8.33 0.48 -21.07
N SER A 221 -7.52 -0.46 -21.57
CA SER A 221 -7.95 -1.80 -21.92
C SER A 221 -7.12 -2.84 -21.17
N VAL A 222 -7.80 -3.83 -20.60
CA VAL A 222 -7.18 -4.97 -19.94
C VAL A 222 -7.37 -6.18 -20.84
N ASP A 223 -6.28 -6.72 -21.37
CA ASP A 223 -6.27 -7.97 -22.12
C ASP A 223 -5.76 -9.09 -21.21
N LEU A 224 -6.68 -9.94 -20.78
CA LEU A 224 -6.39 -11.06 -19.90
C LEU A 224 -5.71 -12.23 -20.63
N VAL A 225 -5.87 -12.34 -21.95
CA VAL A 225 -5.25 -13.40 -22.74
C VAL A 225 -3.79 -13.07 -23.00
N MET A 226 -3.51 -11.80 -23.28
CA MET A 226 -2.15 -11.30 -23.46
C MET A 226 -1.48 -10.90 -22.13
N GLU A 227 -2.19 -11.03 -21.01
CA GLU A 227 -1.72 -10.65 -19.67
C GLU A 227 -1.20 -9.21 -19.60
N THR A 228 -1.91 -8.29 -20.28
CA THR A 228 -1.47 -6.91 -20.42
C THR A 228 -2.55 -5.89 -20.03
N VAL A 229 -2.09 -4.74 -19.54
CA VAL A 229 -2.89 -3.52 -19.38
C VAL A 229 -2.33 -2.47 -20.31
N ARG A 230 -3.17 -1.96 -21.21
CA ARG A 230 -2.83 -0.88 -22.12
C ARG A 230 -3.53 0.38 -21.65
N VAL A 231 -2.79 1.46 -21.47
CA VAL A 231 -3.28 2.72 -20.87
C VAL A 231 -2.77 3.92 -21.66
N GLU A 232 -3.61 4.92 -21.87
CA GLU A 232 -3.20 6.24 -22.33
C GLU A 232 -2.35 6.94 -21.23
N TRP A 233 -1.03 6.87 -21.39
CA TRP A 233 -0.12 7.04 -20.26
C TRP A 233 0.08 8.49 -19.81
N LYS A 234 0.01 9.46 -20.74
CA LYS A 234 0.16 10.89 -20.40
C LYS A 234 -1.00 11.38 -19.56
N PRO A 235 -2.28 11.23 -19.95
CA PRO A 235 -3.39 11.61 -19.09
C PRO A 235 -3.40 10.85 -17.76
N MET A 236 -3.08 9.55 -17.79
CA MET A 236 -2.94 8.74 -16.58
C MET A 236 -1.95 9.38 -15.59
N LEU A 237 -0.69 9.61 -16.01
CA LEU A 237 0.32 10.18 -15.13
C LEU A 237 0.00 11.61 -14.72
N PHE A 238 -0.43 12.49 -15.62
CA PHE A 238 -0.77 13.86 -15.22
C PHE A 238 -1.90 13.92 -14.20
N ARG A 239 -2.90 13.03 -14.32
CA ARG A 239 -3.97 12.95 -13.34
C ARG A 239 -3.46 12.42 -12.00
N PHE A 240 -2.57 11.43 -12.02
CA PHE A 240 -1.88 10.95 -10.82
C PHE A 240 -1.11 12.08 -10.13
N LEU A 241 -0.24 12.78 -10.86
CA LEU A 241 0.55 13.93 -10.38
C LEU A 241 -0.33 15.03 -9.77
N LYS A 242 -1.43 15.40 -10.45
CA LYS A 242 -2.37 16.41 -9.96
C LYS A 242 -3.04 15.98 -8.66
N THR A 243 -3.35 14.69 -8.54
CA THR A 243 -4.02 14.13 -7.36
C THR A 243 -3.06 14.03 -6.19
N GLU A 244 -1.81 13.58 -6.39
CA GLU A 244 -0.78 13.55 -5.34
C GLU A 244 -0.44 14.96 -4.84
N ARG A 245 -0.25 15.93 -5.75
CA ARG A 245 -0.03 17.33 -5.35
C ARG A 245 -1.20 17.85 -4.52
N ALA A 246 -2.44 17.57 -4.94
CA ALA A 246 -3.63 17.97 -4.18
C ALA A 246 -3.72 17.28 -2.81
N LEU A 247 -3.31 16.02 -2.72
CA LEU A 247 -3.24 15.28 -1.45
C LEU A 247 -2.20 15.90 -0.51
N ARG A 248 -0.98 16.17 -1.01
CA ARG A 248 0.08 16.85 -0.25
C ARG A 248 -0.39 18.20 0.30
N LEU A 249 -0.91 19.06 -0.58
CA LEU A 249 -1.42 20.37 -0.18
C LEU A 249 -2.55 20.28 0.85
N LEU A 250 -3.44 19.28 0.71
CA LEU A 250 -4.51 19.07 1.69
C LEU A 250 -3.98 18.56 3.04
N MET A 251 -2.96 17.70 3.01
CA MET A 251 -2.29 17.25 4.23
C MET A 251 -1.62 18.44 4.95
N ASP A 252 -0.95 19.31 4.21
CA ASP A 252 -0.34 20.53 4.75
C ASP A 252 -1.43 21.47 5.33
N GLU A 253 -2.52 21.72 4.58
CA GLU A 253 -3.62 22.58 5.01
C GLU A 253 -4.36 22.07 6.26
N LYS A 254 -4.46 20.73 6.42
CA LYS A 254 -5.23 20.10 7.49
C LYS A 254 -4.38 19.58 8.63
N CYS A 255 -3.09 19.93 8.71
CA CYS A 255 -2.16 19.41 9.73
C CYS A 255 -2.71 19.56 11.17
N ASP A 256 -3.31 20.70 11.49
CA ASP A 256 -3.83 21.02 12.83
C ASP A 256 -5.32 20.70 13.02
N SER A 257 -5.95 20.02 12.05
CA SER A 257 -7.37 19.69 12.15
C SER A 257 -7.62 18.51 13.09
N ALA A 258 -8.81 18.43 13.70
CA ALA A 258 -9.27 17.18 14.28
C ALA A 258 -9.43 16.13 13.16
N PHE A 259 -9.22 14.86 13.44
CA PHE A 259 -9.36 13.77 12.47
C PHE A 259 -10.36 12.72 12.92
N THR A 260 -11.13 12.19 11.97
CA THR A 260 -12.08 11.12 12.22
C THR A 260 -11.39 9.76 12.27
N PHE A 261 -10.46 9.50 11.35
CA PHE A 261 -9.71 8.24 11.30
C PHE A 261 -8.22 8.47 11.58
N SER A 262 -7.54 9.19 10.69
CA SER A 262 -6.17 9.67 10.85
C SER A 262 -5.91 10.79 9.85
N HIS A 263 -4.85 11.58 10.03
CA HIS A 263 -4.51 12.68 9.13
C HIS A 263 -4.44 12.26 7.66
N THR A 264 -3.64 11.25 7.35
CA THR A 264 -3.48 10.73 5.98
C THR A 264 -4.76 10.07 5.47
N GLU A 265 -5.47 9.32 6.31
CA GLU A 265 -6.70 8.63 5.89
C GLU A 265 -7.83 9.61 5.55
N ASP A 266 -8.06 10.62 6.39
CA ASP A 266 -9.07 11.65 6.17
C ASP A 266 -8.75 12.44 4.90
N CYS A 267 -7.49 12.83 4.69
CA CYS A 267 -7.07 13.54 3.48
C CYS A 267 -7.28 12.68 2.22
N LEU A 268 -6.92 11.39 2.26
CA LEU A 268 -7.10 10.48 1.14
C LEU A 268 -8.60 10.25 0.83
N ARG A 269 -9.44 10.06 1.86
CA ARG A 269 -10.90 9.98 1.73
C ARG A 269 -11.45 11.25 1.08
N ALA A 270 -11.05 12.43 1.55
CA ALA A 270 -11.51 13.70 1.00
C ALA A 270 -11.17 13.85 -0.49
N ILE A 271 -9.94 13.54 -0.90
CA ILE A 271 -9.51 13.58 -2.30
C ILE A 271 -10.30 12.57 -3.14
N ARG A 272 -10.49 11.33 -2.65
CA ARG A 272 -11.27 10.30 -3.35
C ARG A 272 -12.72 10.74 -3.54
N ARG A 273 -13.38 11.24 -2.48
CA ARG A 273 -14.75 11.77 -2.54
C ARG A 273 -14.87 12.94 -3.53
N LYS A 274 -13.91 13.87 -3.52
CA LYS A 274 -13.86 15.00 -4.45
C LYS A 274 -13.74 14.54 -5.91
N ARG A 275 -12.84 13.58 -6.18
CA ARG A 275 -12.68 12.97 -7.52
C ARG A 275 -13.96 12.27 -7.97
N LEU A 276 -14.57 11.47 -7.09
CA LEU A 276 -15.80 10.76 -7.40
C LEU A 276 -16.92 11.75 -7.71
N HIS A 277 -17.13 12.74 -6.84
CA HIS A 277 -18.15 13.77 -7.04
C HIS A 277 -17.96 14.57 -8.33
N ALA A 278 -16.71 14.86 -8.73
CA ALA A 278 -16.41 15.60 -9.95
C ALA A 278 -16.70 14.80 -11.23
N ALA A 279 -16.72 13.47 -11.16
CA ALA A 279 -16.97 12.60 -12.29
C ALA A 279 -18.48 12.30 -12.51
N LEU A 280 -19.34 12.62 -11.53
CA LEU A 280 -20.78 12.40 -11.57
C LEU A 280 -21.52 13.49 -12.37
N ASP A 281 -22.39 13.06 -13.28
CA ASP A 281 -23.27 13.90 -14.09
C ASP A 281 -24.58 14.22 -13.33
N PRO A 282 -24.92 15.50 -13.10
CA PRO A 282 -26.19 15.87 -12.49
C PRO A 282 -27.43 15.49 -13.31
N GLY A 283 -27.30 15.24 -14.62
CA GLY A 283 -28.39 14.80 -15.50
C GLY A 283 -28.80 13.33 -15.28
N ASN A 284 -27.85 12.47 -14.95
CA ASN A 284 -28.10 11.04 -14.74
C ASN A 284 -28.77 10.78 -13.36
N LYS A 285 -29.84 9.96 -13.35
CA LYS A 285 -30.57 9.59 -12.12
C LYS A 285 -29.68 8.81 -11.14
N ILE A 286 -28.85 7.91 -11.65
CA ILE A 286 -27.98 7.05 -10.83
C ILE A 286 -26.90 7.91 -10.18
N ASP A 287 -26.28 8.80 -10.95
CA ASP A 287 -25.27 9.76 -10.48
C ASP A 287 -25.81 10.70 -9.41
N ARG A 288 -27.05 11.16 -9.54
CA ARG A 288 -27.72 11.94 -8.49
C ARG A 288 -27.90 11.15 -7.21
N HIS A 289 -28.26 9.86 -7.30
CA HIS A 289 -28.37 8.98 -6.14
C HIS A 289 -27.00 8.78 -5.48
N ILE A 290 -25.94 8.52 -6.25
CA ILE A 290 -24.56 8.39 -5.72
C ILE A 290 -24.12 9.68 -5.05
N LYS A 291 -24.37 10.83 -5.66
CA LYS A 291 -24.07 12.15 -5.09
C LYS A 291 -24.79 12.38 -3.76
N TRP A 292 -26.00 11.87 -3.62
CA TRP A 292 -26.71 11.85 -2.34
C TRP A 292 -26.06 10.88 -1.35
N SER A 293 -25.74 9.65 -1.76
CA SER A 293 -25.05 8.65 -0.93
C SER A 293 -23.68 9.10 -0.43
N LEU A 294 -22.96 9.93 -1.20
CA LEU A 294 -21.70 10.57 -0.77
C LEU A 294 -21.88 11.51 0.42
N ARG A 295 -23.04 12.16 0.55
CA ARG A 295 -23.36 13.04 1.69
C ARG A 295 -23.67 12.26 2.97
N LEU A 296 -24.04 10.98 2.84
CA LEU A 296 -24.32 10.07 3.95
C LEU A 296 -23.06 9.33 4.44
N LEU A 297 -21.93 9.47 3.75
CA LEU A 297 -20.67 8.90 4.24
C LEU A 297 -20.27 9.55 5.56
N GLN A 298 -19.53 8.81 6.37
CA GLN A 298 -19.02 9.31 7.65
C GLN A 298 -18.28 10.66 7.44
N PRO A 299 -18.65 11.73 8.15
CA PRO A 299 -17.96 13.01 8.03
C PRO A 299 -16.49 12.89 8.42
N LEU A 300 -15.66 13.65 7.72
CA LEU A 300 -14.21 13.71 7.97
C LEU A 300 -13.90 14.82 8.97
N TRP A 301 -12.65 14.89 9.42
CA TRP A 301 -12.13 15.94 10.28
C TRP A 301 -12.75 16.03 11.68
N GLY A 302 -13.09 14.88 12.29
CA GLY A 302 -13.63 14.80 13.64
C GLY A 302 -15.06 15.36 13.78
N ILE A 303 -15.73 15.66 12.68
CA ILE A 303 -17.10 16.16 12.69
C ILE A 303 -18.04 15.01 13.12
N SER A 304 -18.72 15.18 14.25
CA SER A 304 -19.74 14.23 14.70
C SER A 304 -20.96 14.29 13.78
N GLY A 305 -21.27 13.19 13.10
CA GLY A 305 -22.49 13.03 12.31
C GLY A 305 -23.26 11.79 12.72
N GLN A 306 -24.58 11.81 12.57
CA GLN A 306 -25.39 10.59 12.64
C GLN A 306 -24.91 9.62 11.56
N ARG A 307 -24.63 8.38 11.96
CA ARG A 307 -24.15 7.33 11.05
C ARG A 307 -25.33 6.75 10.31
N ASP A 308 -25.73 7.41 9.23
CA ASP A 308 -26.66 6.80 8.28
C ASP A 308 -25.89 5.78 7.43
N PRO A 309 -26.35 4.52 7.32
CA PRO A 309 -25.64 3.50 6.56
C PRO A 309 -25.70 3.82 5.06
N SER A 310 -24.63 4.42 4.54
CA SER A 310 -24.43 4.60 3.10
C SER A 310 -24.00 3.29 2.45
N THR A 311 -24.56 2.97 1.28
CA THR A 311 -24.13 1.83 0.47
C THR A 311 -22.67 1.96 -0.01
N LEU A 312 -22.13 3.18 -0.01
CA LEU A 312 -20.75 3.47 -0.44
C LEU A 312 -19.70 3.27 0.67
N ASP A 313 -20.11 3.30 1.94
CA ASP A 313 -19.22 3.20 3.11
C ASP A 313 -18.27 1.98 3.06
N PRO A 314 -18.75 0.74 2.81
CA PRO A 314 -17.86 -0.43 2.74
C PRO A 314 -16.89 -0.37 1.55
N PHE A 315 -17.26 0.28 0.44
CA PHE A 315 -16.40 0.39 -0.74
C PHE A 315 -15.30 1.43 -0.52
N GLU A 316 -15.64 2.60 0.02
CA GLU A 316 -14.65 3.61 0.40
C GLU A 316 -13.69 3.05 1.45
N HIS A 317 -14.21 2.44 2.52
CA HIS A 317 -13.38 1.91 3.60
C HIS A 317 -12.39 0.86 3.08
N ARG A 318 -12.83 -0.08 2.24
CA ARG A 318 -11.94 -1.11 1.67
C ARG A 318 -10.88 -0.51 0.76
N ALA A 319 -11.28 0.41 -0.11
CA ALA A 319 -10.36 1.03 -1.05
C ALA A 319 -9.30 1.87 -0.34
N VAL A 320 -9.70 2.69 0.63
CA VAL A 320 -8.79 3.53 1.42
C VAL A 320 -7.84 2.66 2.25
N ARG A 321 -8.35 1.61 2.92
CA ARG A 321 -7.51 0.66 3.65
C ARG A 321 -6.45 0.02 2.75
N PHE A 322 -6.84 -0.40 1.55
CA PHE A 322 -5.91 -0.94 0.57
C PHE A 322 -4.86 0.10 0.16
N LEU A 323 -5.28 1.30 -0.23
CA LEU A 323 -4.37 2.35 -0.67
C LEU A 323 -3.37 2.73 0.42
N LEU A 324 -3.82 2.91 1.66
CA LEU A 324 -2.92 3.21 2.79
C LEU A 324 -1.93 2.08 3.06
N LEU A 325 -2.38 0.82 3.01
CA LEU A 325 -1.49 -0.33 3.15
C LEU A 325 -0.44 -0.35 2.04
N ARG A 326 -0.84 -0.06 0.80
CA ARG A 326 0.08 -0.02 -0.35
C ARG A 326 1.06 1.16 -0.27
N ARG A 327 0.62 2.34 0.15
CA ARG A 327 1.51 3.48 0.41
C ARG A 327 2.54 3.13 1.48
N ARG A 328 2.10 2.50 2.57
CA ARG A 328 3.01 2.01 3.61
C ARG A 328 4.02 1.01 3.03
N ALA A 329 3.54 0.00 2.30
CA ALA A 329 4.42 -1.00 1.68
C ALA A 329 5.44 -0.38 0.72
N ALA A 330 5.03 0.62 -0.06
CA ALA A 330 5.87 1.31 -1.03
C ALA A 330 6.88 2.28 -0.37
N ALA A 331 6.57 2.79 0.82
CA ALA A 331 7.46 3.68 1.57
C ALA A 331 8.51 2.94 2.40
N LEU A 332 8.35 1.63 2.64
CA LEU A 332 9.30 0.84 3.41
C LEU A 332 10.55 0.52 2.57
N SER A 333 11.71 0.67 3.19
CA SER A 333 12.99 0.21 2.62
C SER A 333 13.06 -1.32 2.59
N ALA A 334 13.93 -1.87 1.72
CA ALA A 334 14.16 -3.30 1.65
C ALA A 334 14.61 -3.90 3.00
N GLU A 335 15.41 -3.16 3.76
CA GLU A 335 15.88 -3.57 5.10
C GLU A 335 14.72 -3.65 6.11
N GLN A 336 13.81 -2.66 6.10
CA GLN A 336 12.64 -2.67 6.97
C GLN A 336 11.68 -3.82 6.62
N VAL A 337 11.49 -4.08 5.32
CA VAL A 337 10.67 -5.23 4.87
C VAL A 337 11.30 -6.54 5.33
N ALA A 338 12.62 -6.70 5.16
CA ALA A 338 13.34 -7.88 5.62
C ALA A 338 13.23 -8.07 7.14
N TYR A 339 13.37 -6.98 7.91
CA TYR A 339 13.18 -7.00 9.36
C TYR A 339 11.77 -7.45 9.77
N LEU A 340 10.72 -6.90 9.14
CA LEU A 340 9.33 -7.27 9.43
C LEU A 340 9.05 -8.74 9.09
N ASN A 341 9.59 -9.24 7.99
CA ASN A 341 9.48 -10.65 7.62
C ASN A 341 10.22 -11.56 8.63
N GLN A 342 11.42 -11.17 9.05
CA GLN A 342 12.16 -11.91 10.07
C GLN A 342 11.38 -11.93 11.41
N LEU A 343 10.81 -10.80 11.80
CA LEU A 343 10.00 -10.70 13.01
C LEU A 343 8.76 -11.60 12.96
N ALA A 344 8.12 -11.71 11.79
CA ALA A 344 7.01 -12.63 11.57
C ALA A 344 7.42 -14.10 11.70
N GLU A 345 8.56 -14.48 11.13
CA GLU A 345 9.08 -15.85 11.26
C GLU A 345 9.52 -16.17 12.69
N ASP A 346 10.15 -15.23 13.37
CA ASP A 346 10.49 -15.35 14.79
C ASP A 346 9.21 -15.57 15.62
N TYR A 347 8.18 -14.75 15.40
CA TYR A 347 6.90 -14.88 16.10
C TYR A 347 6.21 -16.22 15.83
N LYS A 348 6.18 -16.69 14.57
CA LYS A 348 5.66 -18.03 14.24
C LYS A 348 6.42 -19.13 14.98
N THR A 349 7.72 -18.94 15.20
CA THR A 349 8.56 -19.88 15.97
C THR A 349 8.19 -19.84 17.45
N VAL A 350 8.00 -18.65 18.04
CA VAL A 350 7.47 -18.52 19.41
C VAL A 350 6.14 -19.25 19.56
N VAL A 351 5.18 -19.01 18.68
CA VAL A 351 3.86 -19.67 18.73
C VAL A 351 3.99 -21.19 18.63
N ARG A 352 4.84 -21.71 17.73
CA ARG A 352 5.10 -23.15 17.60
C ARG A 352 5.71 -23.75 18.87
N THR A 353 6.70 -23.09 19.48
CA THR A 353 7.34 -23.58 20.71
C THR A 353 6.37 -23.62 21.88
N VAL A 354 5.58 -22.55 22.09
CA VAL A 354 4.55 -22.50 23.14
C VAL A 354 3.47 -23.56 22.93
N ASN A 355 3.00 -23.74 21.69
CA ASN A 355 2.04 -24.80 21.36
C ASN A 355 2.62 -26.21 21.49
N GLY A 356 3.93 -26.37 21.29
CA GLY A 356 4.65 -27.62 21.55
C GLY A 356 4.69 -27.93 23.04
N LEU A 357 5.11 -26.96 23.86
CA LEU A 357 5.17 -27.09 25.31
C LEU A 357 3.78 -27.39 25.91
N ALA A 358 2.74 -26.67 25.46
CA ALA A 358 1.37 -26.90 25.91
C ALA A 358 0.89 -28.33 25.62
N ARG A 359 1.25 -28.89 24.46
CA ARG A 359 0.96 -30.29 24.13
C ARG A 359 1.73 -31.26 25.03
N SER A 360 3.03 -31.04 25.24
CA SER A 360 3.82 -31.89 26.17
C SER A 360 3.25 -31.88 27.59
N VAL A 361 2.78 -30.73 28.08
CA VAL A 361 2.09 -30.64 29.38
C VAL A 361 0.79 -31.44 29.38
N GLN A 362 -0.04 -31.32 28.34
CA GLN A 362 -1.29 -32.08 28.21
C GLN A 362 -1.05 -33.59 28.18
N ASP A 363 -0.04 -34.05 27.41
CA ASP A 363 0.31 -35.46 27.30
C ASP A 363 0.82 -36.02 28.64
N MET A 364 1.65 -35.27 29.36
CA MET A 364 2.12 -35.66 30.69
C MET A 364 0.96 -35.75 31.69
N GLN A 365 0.04 -34.78 31.68
CA GLN A 365 -1.17 -34.82 32.51
C GLN A 365 -2.03 -36.04 32.21
N ALA A 366 -2.16 -36.42 30.93
CA ALA A 366 -2.92 -37.59 30.51
C ALA A 366 -2.31 -38.91 31.02
N GLN A 367 -0.98 -38.99 31.16
CA GLN A 367 -0.29 -40.16 31.71
C GLN A 367 -0.40 -40.24 33.24
N LEU A 368 -0.29 -39.11 33.94
CA LEU A 368 -0.32 -39.07 35.42
C LEU A 368 -1.72 -39.25 36.00
N VAL A 369 -2.76 -38.81 35.29
CA VAL A 369 -4.16 -38.90 35.75
C VAL A 369 -4.84 -40.05 35.03
N ARG A 370 -4.98 -41.22 35.69
CA ARG A 370 -5.89 -42.29 35.23
C ARG A 370 -7.31 -41.70 35.15
N ARG A 371 -7.73 -41.29 33.95
CA ARG A 371 -9.08 -40.74 33.71
C ARG A 371 -10.13 -41.81 34.01
N SER A 372 -10.72 -41.79 35.20
CA SER A 372 -12.06 -42.33 35.41
C SER A 372 -13.04 -41.45 34.64
N GLN A 373 -14.05 -42.04 34.01
CA GLN A 373 -15.02 -41.35 33.13
C GLN A 373 -15.87 -40.26 33.81
N HIS A 374 -15.57 -39.82 35.04
CA HIS A 374 -16.43 -38.94 35.83
C HIS A 374 -15.84 -37.58 36.24
N ASP A 375 -14.57 -37.27 35.96
CA ASP A 375 -13.97 -35.96 36.29
C ASP A 375 -13.60 -35.14 35.04
N LEU A 376 -14.62 -34.74 34.27
CA LEU A 376 -14.51 -33.93 33.04
C LEU A 376 -14.44 -32.41 33.28
N VAL A 377 -13.94 -31.94 34.44
CA VAL A 377 -14.07 -30.50 34.83
C VAL A 377 -12.75 -29.79 35.13
N TYR A 378 -11.58 -30.42 34.91
CA TYR A 378 -10.31 -29.70 35.08
C TYR A 378 -9.87 -28.99 33.79
N GLN A 379 -10.42 -27.79 33.66
CA GLN A 379 -9.76 -26.55 33.23
C GLN A 379 -8.68 -26.73 32.14
N GLU A 380 -9.13 -26.66 30.89
CA GLU A 380 -8.28 -26.34 29.75
C GLU A 380 -7.37 -25.16 30.15
N VAL A 381 -6.05 -25.34 30.04
CA VAL A 381 -5.11 -24.21 30.08
C VAL A 381 -5.67 -23.18 29.11
N PRO A 382 -6.03 -21.96 29.55
CA PRO A 382 -6.69 -21.02 28.67
C PRO A 382 -5.75 -20.70 27.51
N GLN A 383 -6.01 -21.33 26.36
CA GLN A 383 -5.39 -20.99 25.07
C GLN A 383 -5.72 -19.55 24.66
N HIS A 384 -6.55 -18.85 25.45
CA HIS A 384 -6.88 -17.44 25.35
C HIS A 384 -5.68 -16.48 25.33
N PHE A 385 -4.45 -16.91 25.66
CA PHE A 385 -3.25 -16.10 25.44
C PHE A 385 -2.78 -16.05 23.97
N LEU A 386 -3.27 -16.96 23.13
CA LEU A 386 -2.97 -17.03 21.68
C LEU A 386 -4.19 -16.65 20.81
N ASP A 387 -5.41 -16.59 21.37
CA ASP A 387 -6.64 -16.16 20.68
C ASP A 387 -6.76 -14.62 20.49
N SER A 388 -5.64 -13.91 20.47
CA SER A 388 -5.66 -12.50 20.10
C SER A 388 -5.85 -12.40 18.58
N GLU A 389 -7.07 -12.06 18.14
CA GLU A 389 -7.44 -11.56 16.80
C GLU A 389 -6.53 -12.02 15.65
N ARG A 390 -6.95 -13.02 14.85
CA ARG A 390 -6.22 -13.55 13.66
C ARG A 390 -5.19 -12.55 13.11
N ILE A 391 -3.95 -12.67 13.57
CA ILE A 391 -2.89 -11.73 13.23
C ILE A 391 -2.72 -11.78 11.70
N PRO A 392 -2.74 -10.64 11.01
CA PRO A 392 -2.55 -10.64 9.56
C PRO A 392 -1.26 -11.36 9.19
N ILE A 393 -1.32 -12.23 8.18
CA ILE A 393 -0.12 -12.97 7.72
C ILE A 393 0.94 -12.00 7.20
N ASN A 394 0.51 -10.95 6.50
CA ASN A 394 1.39 -9.92 5.99
C ASN A 394 1.84 -8.97 7.13
N PRO A 395 3.14 -8.93 7.48
CA PRO A 395 3.63 -8.10 8.59
C PRO A 395 3.60 -6.60 8.30
N ILE A 396 3.53 -6.20 7.03
CA ILE A 396 3.35 -4.80 6.64
C ILE A 396 1.96 -4.29 7.05
N ALA A 397 0.97 -5.19 7.14
CA ALA A 397 -0.38 -4.86 7.55
C ALA A 397 -0.56 -4.76 9.07
N TRP A 398 0.48 -5.06 9.87
CA TRP A 398 0.37 -5.02 11.32
C TRP A 398 0.20 -3.58 11.82
N PRO A 399 -0.85 -3.30 12.62
CA PRO A 399 -0.94 -2.05 13.36
C PRO A 399 0.31 -1.85 14.21
N GLU A 400 0.71 -0.59 14.39
CA GLU A 400 1.94 -0.27 15.11
C GLU A 400 1.96 -0.84 16.54
N LYS A 401 0.82 -0.78 17.24
CA LYS A 401 0.66 -1.38 18.57
C LYS A 401 0.90 -2.90 18.54
N LEU A 402 0.32 -3.60 17.56
CA LEU A 402 0.50 -5.05 17.41
C LEU A 402 1.96 -5.40 17.11
N ARG A 403 2.63 -4.61 16.26
CA ARG A 403 4.04 -4.79 15.95
C ARG A 403 4.90 -4.70 17.22
N VAL A 404 4.73 -3.64 18.01
CA VAL A 404 5.46 -3.43 19.26
C VAL A 404 5.21 -4.56 20.27
N ASP A 405 3.96 -5.04 20.36
CA ASP A 405 3.61 -6.16 21.22
C ASP A 405 4.30 -7.46 20.78
N ILE A 406 4.33 -7.75 19.47
CA ILE A 406 5.02 -8.91 18.89
C ILE A 406 6.53 -8.80 19.11
N GLU A 407 7.14 -7.63 18.83
CA GLU A 407 8.56 -7.37 19.10
C GLU A 407 8.92 -7.65 20.56
N THR A 408 8.11 -7.15 21.49
CA THR A 408 8.31 -7.36 22.93
C THR A 408 8.23 -8.84 23.29
N ARG A 409 7.26 -9.58 22.74
CA ARG A 409 7.10 -11.03 22.98
C ARG A 409 8.29 -11.82 22.43
N VAL A 410 8.71 -11.53 21.20
CA VAL A 410 9.85 -12.18 20.55
C VAL A 410 11.14 -11.90 21.32
N GLN A 411 11.37 -10.67 21.77
CA GLN A 411 12.54 -10.33 22.59
C GLN A 411 12.55 -11.10 23.92
N LYS A 412 11.41 -11.18 24.61
CA LYS A 412 11.29 -11.97 25.85
C LYS A 412 11.56 -13.45 25.61
N TRP A 413 11.00 -14.02 24.54
CA TRP A 413 11.24 -15.41 24.16
C TRP A 413 12.72 -15.66 23.85
N LYS A 414 13.37 -14.80 23.04
CA LYS A 414 14.82 -14.92 22.76
C LYS A 414 15.66 -14.87 24.02
N ALA A 415 15.30 -14.02 24.98
CA ALA A 415 16.00 -13.94 26.27
C ALA A 415 15.78 -15.17 27.18
N GLN A 416 14.72 -15.94 26.94
CA GLN A 416 14.33 -17.12 27.72
C GLN A 416 14.56 -18.44 26.96
N GLN A 417 15.15 -18.40 25.77
CA GLN A 417 15.20 -19.52 24.85
C GLN A 417 15.89 -20.74 25.48
N ASP A 418 17.07 -20.55 26.06
CA ASP A 418 17.83 -21.64 26.70
C ASP A 418 17.04 -22.32 27.82
N LEU A 419 16.26 -21.55 28.59
CA LEU A 419 15.43 -22.07 29.67
C LEU A 419 14.23 -22.84 29.13
N ILE A 420 13.58 -22.33 28.08
CA ILE A 420 12.45 -23.00 27.43
C ILE A 420 12.91 -24.33 26.83
N ASP A 421 14.07 -24.35 26.17
CA ASP A 421 14.65 -25.55 25.58
C ASP A 421 14.98 -26.60 26.66
N GLN A 422 15.52 -26.18 27.81
CA GLN A 422 15.75 -27.06 28.97
C GLN A 422 14.43 -27.62 29.54
N MET A 423 13.39 -26.78 29.69
CA MET A 423 12.08 -27.24 30.16
C MET A 423 11.47 -28.26 29.20
N GLN A 424 11.56 -28.02 27.90
CA GLN A 424 11.05 -28.95 26.90
C GLN A 424 11.79 -30.29 26.94
N ALA A 425 13.13 -30.28 27.03
CA ALA A 425 13.93 -31.49 27.19
C ALA A 425 13.56 -32.27 28.46
N LEU A 426 13.40 -31.57 29.59
CA LEU A 426 13.01 -32.18 30.86
C LEU A 426 11.61 -32.80 30.77
N MET A 427 10.66 -32.14 30.11
CA MET A 427 9.31 -32.70 29.90
C MET A 427 9.33 -33.97 29.06
N VAL A 428 10.11 -34.00 27.97
CA VAL A 428 10.25 -35.19 27.12
C VAL A 428 10.85 -36.36 27.90
N VAL A 429 11.97 -36.13 28.62
CA VAL A 429 12.60 -37.17 29.45
C VAL A 429 11.64 -37.68 30.54
N SER A 430 10.86 -36.78 31.13
CA SER A 430 9.87 -37.15 32.16
C SER A 430 8.74 -37.99 31.59
N GLN A 431 8.26 -37.68 30.37
CA GLN A 431 7.27 -38.50 29.67
C GLN A 431 7.82 -39.89 29.34
N GLU A 432 9.06 -39.98 28.87
CA GLU A 432 9.70 -41.28 28.60
C GLU A 432 9.81 -42.14 29.87
N ALA A 433 10.16 -41.52 31.01
CA ALA A 433 10.22 -42.21 32.30
C ALA A 433 8.84 -42.64 32.83
N LEU A 434 7.78 -41.89 32.52
CA LEU A 434 6.41 -42.20 32.92
C LEU A 434 5.71 -43.17 31.97
N ALA A 435 6.22 -43.34 30.74
CA ALA A 435 5.72 -44.28 29.74
C ALA A 435 6.24 -45.72 29.92
N VAL A 436 6.91 -46.01 31.04
CA VAL A 436 7.37 -47.37 31.38
C VAL A 436 6.13 -48.28 31.51
N PRO A 437 6.08 -49.44 30.82
CA PRO A 437 4.95 -50.37 30.90
C PRO A 437 4.69 -50.79 32.34
N ASP A 438 3.41 -50.94 32.73
CA ASP A 438 3.00 -51.47 34.05
C ASP A 438 3.69 -52.84 34.35
N ASP A 439 4.07 -53.58 33.30
CA ASP A 439 4.72 -54.89 33.31
C ASP A 439 6.24 -54.84 33.63
N ALA A 440 6.86 -53.65 33.67
CA ALA A 440 8.32 -53.53 33.82
C ALA A 440 8.83 -53.89 35.23
N PHE A 441 7.93 -53.93 36.22
CA PHE A 441 8.24 -54.31 37.59
C PHE A 441 7.78 -55.73 37.98
N ASP A 442 7.04 -56.41 37.10
CA ASP A 442 6.52 -57.76 37.34
C ASP A 442 7.50 -58.88 36.95
N VAL A 443 8.69 -58.55 36.41
CA VAL A 443 9.76 -59.53 36.06
C VAL A 443 10.89 -59.50 37.10
N MET A 444 10.53 -59.53 38.39
CA MET A 444 11.47 -59.76 39.50
C MET A 444 11.14 -61.06 40.25
N ASP A 445 10.81 -62.12 39.51
CA ASP A 445 11.06 -63.50 39.95
C ASP A 445 12.45 -63.92 39.45
N SER A 446 13.51 -63.52 40.17
CA SER A 446 14.82 -64.14 40.03
C SER A 446 15.50 -64.25 41.40
N ASP A 447 15.31 -65.44 41.98
CA ASP A 447 16.10 -66.15 43.00
C ASP A 447 16.65 -65.35 44.19
N PHE A 448 15.90 -65.40 45.29
CA PHE A 448 16.44 -65.53 46.66
C PHE A 448 15.62 -66.53 47.49
#